data_AF-A0A2B7Y0Q5-F1
#
_entry.id   AF-A0A2B7Y0Q5-F1
#
_cell.length_a   1.000
_cell.length_b   1.000
_cell.length_c   1.000
_cell.angle_alpha   90.00
_cell.angle_beta   90.00
_cell.angle_gamma   90.00
#
_symmetry.space_group_name_H-M   'P 1'
#
loop_
_entity.id
_entity.type
_entity.pdbx_description
1 polymer ?
#
loop_
_entity_poly.entity_id
_entity_poly.type
_entity_poly.pdbx_seq_one_letter_code
_entity_poly.pdbx_strand_id
1 'polypeptide(L)'
;MASRVAGRHWDPSQLPTAYRNESKVPYLLSVHGILFVIAVIVLLLRVYVRYFMLVGLSVDDYVMLAAGACSIAMLVTFIDETKNGLGRHWLAIPYEQMERFALFAWVSSLFVVTGVNLVKISIGLFLLRVTQTQRWRKFIIFMIVFLILIIITFLGTLIFQCIPVEAAWKYDMRPAAKCFSSETYIAIGIFNNCEQIYPRRGILEPH
;
A
#
# COMPACT_ATOMS: atom_id res chain seq x y z
N MET A 1 26.17 -29.09 -8.15
CA MET A 1 25.02 -29.68 -7.43
C MET A 1 23.69 -28.93 -7.63
N ALA A 2 23.63 -27.92 -8.52
CA ALA A 2 22.41 -27.14 -8.78
C ALA A 2 21.56 -27.65 -9.97
N SER A 3 22.01 -28.67 -10.71
CA SER A 3 21.37 -29.13 -11.96
C SER A 3 20.42 -30.33 -11.80
N ARG A 4 20.15 -30.81 -10.58
CA ARG A 4 19.36 -32.04 -10.34
C ARG A 4 17.93 -31.82 -9.82
N VAL A 5 17.45 -30.58 -9.82
CA VAL A 5 16.13 -30.18 -9.28
C VAL A 5 15.25 -29.56 -10.38
N ALA A 6 15.30 -30.09 -11.60
CA ALA A 6 14.52 -29.58 -12.74
C ALA A 6 13.19 -30.32 -12.96
N GLY A 7 12.70 -31.09 -11.98
CA GLY A 7 11.46 -31.87 -12.15
C GLY A 7 10.79 -32.37 -10.87
N ARG A 8 11.19 -31.90 -9.69
CA ARG A 8 10.54 -32.26 -8.42
C ARG A 8 9.75 -31.07 -7.92
N HIS A 9 8.48 -31.30 -7.61
CA HIS A 9 7.70 -30.38 -6.79
C HIS A 9 8.55 -30.02 -5.58
N TRP A 10 8.82 -28.73 -5.44
CA TRP A 10 9.64 -28.21 -4.36
C TRP A 10 8.98 -28.62 -3.03
N ASP A 11 9.76 -29.20 -2.12
CA ASP A 11 9.27 -29.69 -0.83
C ASP A 11 10.06 -29.03 0.32
N PRO A 12 9.43 -28.17 1.14
CA PRO A 12 10.09 -27.46 2.23
C PRO A 12 10.56 -28.39 3.36
N SER A 13 10.12 -29.66 3.35
CA SER A 13 10.49 -30.68 4.34
C SER A 13 12.00 -30.99 4.32
N GLN A 14 12.69 -30.71 3.22
CA GLN A 14 14.11 -31.06 3.02
C GLN A 14 15.11 -30.02 3.55
N LEU A 15 14.66 -28.84 3.98
CA LEU A 15 15.56 -27.80 4.51
C LEU A 15 15.95 -28.06 5.97
N PRO A 16 17.14 -27.60 6.40
CA PRO A 16 17.54 -27.66 7.80
C PRO A 16 16.52 -26.97 8.70
N THR A 17 16.25 -27.55 9.87
CA THR A 17 15.23 -27.08 10.82
C THR A 17 15.44 -25.64 11.26
N ALA A 18 16.70 -25.17 11.31
CA ALA A 18 17.04 -23.78 11.56
C ALA A 18 16.35 -22.81 10.58
N TYR A 19 16.42 -23.09 9.26
CA TYR A 19 15.81 -22.25 8.22
C TYR A 19 14.27 -22.26 8.25
N ARG A 20 13.67 -23.36 8.71
CA ARG A 20 12.21 -23.50 8.82
C ARG A 20 11.65 -22.76 10.03
N ASN A 21 12.42 -22.69 11.12
CA ASN A 21 12.00 -22.07 12.38
C ASN A 21 12.28 -20.56 12.44
N GLU A 22 13.18 -20.05 11.61
CA GLU A 22 13.42 -18.62 11.42
C GLU A 22 12.15 -17.91 10.94
N SER A 23 11.48 -17.19 11.84
CA SER A 23 10.23 -16.47 11.57
C SER A 23 10.26 -15.06 12.16
N LYS A 24 10.18 -14.04 11.30
CA LYS A 24 10.02 -12.62 11.68
C LYS A 24 8.56 -12.19 11.80
N VAL A 25 7.63 -13.12 11.54
CA VAL A 25 6.17 -12.91 11.56
C VAL A 25 5.67 -12.21 12.83
N PRO A 26 5.96 -12.69 14.06
CA PRO A 26 5.40 -12.07 15.27
C PRO A 26 5.88 -10.62 15.44
N TYR A 27 7.11 -10.33 15.05
CA TYR A 27 7.66 -8.98 15.07
C TYR A 27 6.93 -8.05 14.09
N LEU A 28 6.78 -8.48 12.84
CA LEU A 28 6.08 -7.71 11.79
C LEU A 28 4.63 -7.44 12.17
N LEU A 29 3.91 -8.45 12.67
CA LEU A 29 2.52 -8.32 13.09
C LEU A 29 2.38 -7.37 14.29
N SER A 30 3.29 -7.46 15.27
CA SER A 30 3.26 -6.59 16.44
C SER A 30 3.46 -5.12 16.06
N VAL A 31 4.49 -4.83 15.25
CA VAL A 31 4.78 -3.45 14.81
C VAL A 31 3.63 -2.89 13.98
N HIS A 32 3.14 -3.66 12.99
CA HIS A 32 2.04 -3.22 12.14
C HIS A 32 0.74 -3.02 12.92
N GLY A 33 0.42 -3.93 13.85
CA GLY A 33 -0.76 -3.84 14.70
C GLY A 33 -0.74 -2.61 15.61
N ILE A 34 0.40 -2.29 16.24
CA ILE A 34 0.53 -1.10 17.08
C ILE A 34 0.32 0.18 16.26
N LEU A 35 0.98 0.28 15.09
CA LEU A 35 0.82 1.42 14.19
C LEU A 35 -0.63 1.58 13.71
N PHE A 36 -1.30 0.47 13.42
CA PHE A 36 -2.71 0.48 13.03
C PHE A 36 -3.61 0.99 14.16
N VAL A 37 -3.42 0.52 15.40
CA VAL A 37 -4.20 0.99 16.56
C VAL A 37 -4.02 2.50 16.76
N ILE A 38 -2.78 3.00 16.67
CA ILE A 38 -2.51 4.44 16.75
C ILE A 38 -3.22 5.19 15.63
N ALA A 39 -3.16 4.69 14.40
CA ALA A 39 -3.83 5.31 13.25
C ALA A 39 -5.36 5.37 13.43
N VAL A 40 -5.97 4.30 13.95
CA VAL A 40 -7.41 4.26 14.25
C VAL A 40 -7.78 5.28 15.34
N ILE A 41 -7.00 5.38 16.41
CA ILE A 41 -7.23 6.38 17.47
C ILE A 41 -7.21 7.79 16.89
N VAL A 42 -6.21 8.11 16.05
CA VAL A 42 -6.11 9.42 15.39
C VAL A 42 -7.30 9.68 14.46
N LEU A 43 -7.74 8.66 13.72
CA LEU A 43 -8.90 8.78 12.82
C LEU A 43 -10.20 9.02 13.59
N LEU A 44 -10.43 8.27 14.68
CA LEU A 44 -11.58 8.46 15.57
C LEU A 44 -11.57 9.85 16.21
N LEU A 45 -10.40 10.31 16.70
CA LEU A 45 -10.26 11.66 17.23
C LEU A 45 -10.57 12.71 16.17
N ARG A 46 -10.13 12.52 14.94
CA ARG A 46 -10.41 13.44 13.82
C ARG A 46 -11.90 13.47 13.49
N VAL A 47 -12.57 12.32 13.44
CA VAL A 47 -14.03 12.24 13.27
C VAL A 47 -14.76 12.92 14.43
N TYR A 48 -14.32 12.70 15.67
CA TYR A 48 -14.91 13.32 16.85
C TYR A 48 -14.81 14.85 16.81
N VAL A 49 -13.61 15.39 16.56
CA VAL A 49 -13.40 16.84 16.45
C VAL A 49 -14.24 17.42 15.31
N ARG A 50 -14.34 16.74 14.16
CA ARG A 50 -15.16 17.21 13.05
C ARG A 50 -16.64 17.22 13.41
N TYR A 51 -17.16 16.10 13.90
CA TYR A 51 -18.59 15.97 14.18
C TYR A 51 -19.05 16.92 15.29
N PHE A 52 -18.26 17.08 16.35
CA PHE A 52 -18.66 17.86 17.53
C PHE A 52 -18.19 19.32 17.53
N MET A 53 -17.01 19.64 16.98
CA MET A 53 -16.51 21.02 16.98
C MET A 53 -16.82 21.80 15.70
N LEU A 54 -17.03 21.14 14.57
CA LEU A 54 -17.22 21.79 13.27
C LEU A 54 -18.59 21.38 12.71
N VAL A 55 -19.61 22.17 13.05
CA VAL A 55 -21.00 21.96 12.66
C VAL A 55 -21.14 21.73 11.14
N GLY A 56 -21.25 20.47 10.73
CA GLY A 56 -21.61 20.06 9.36
C GLY A 56 -20.76 18.94 8.77
N LEU A 57 -21.42 17.85 8.37
CA LEU A 57 -20.84 16.81 7.52
C LEU A 57 -20.46 17.39 6.16
N SER A 58 -19.21 17.20 5.78
CA SER A 58 -18.66 17.68 4.53
C SER A 58 -18.11 16.52 3.69
N VAL A 59 -17.85 16.77 2.41
CA VAL A 59 -17.24 15.76 1.51
C VAL A 59 -15.91 15.23 2.07
N ASP A 60 -15.18 16.03 2.86
CA ASP A 60 -13.96 15.63 3.56
C ASP A 60 -14.17 14.41 4.48
N ASP A 61 -15.31 14.35 5.18
CA ASP A 61 -15.58 13.31 6.17
C ASP A 61 -15.84 11.96 5.51
N TYR A 62 -16.51 11.94 4.34
CA TYR A 62 -16.71 10.73 3.55
C TYR A 62 -15.39 10.20 2.97
N VAL A 63 -14.53 11.10 2.49
CA VAL A 63 -13.19 10.72 1.97
C VAL A 63 -12.34 10.13 3.09
N MET A 64 -12.42 10.69 4.30
CA MET A 64 -11.72 10.19 5.46
C MET A 64 -12.23 8.81 5.93
N LEU A 65 -13.55 8.59 5.92
CA LEU A 65 -14.13 7.29 6.23
C LEU A 65 -13.73 6.24 5.19
N ALA A 66 -13.71 6.60 3.90
CA ALA A 66 -13.22 5.72 2.84
C ALA A 66 -11.74 5.34 3.04
N ALA A 67 -10.90 6.31 3.43
CA ALA A 67 -9.49 6.04 3.77
C ALA A 67 -9.37 5.08 4.97
N GLY A 68 -10.23 5.23 5.98
CA GLY A 68 -10.31 4.30 7.12
C GLY A 68 -10.75 2.89 6.72
N ALA A 69 -11.69 2.76 5.78
CA ALA A 69 -12.09 1.46 5.25
C ALA A 69 -10.93 0.79 4.50
N CYS A 70 -10.16 1.54 3.71
CA CYS A 70 -8.96 1.02 3.04
C CYS A 70 -7.88 0.56 4.02
N SER A 71 -7.68 1.27 5.15
CA SER A 71 -6.70 0.86 6.15
C SER A 71 -7.10 -0.44 6.87
N ILE A 72 -8.39 -0.64 7.14
CA ILE A 72 -8.91 -1.90 7.67
C ILE A 72 -8.70 -3.03 6.66
N ALA A 73 -9.04 -2.82 5.39
CA ALA A 73 -8.84 -3.82 4.34
C ALA A 73 -7.36 -4.21 4.21
N MET A 74 -6.45 -3.24 4.27
CA MET A 74 -5.01 -3.46 4.27
C MET A 74 -4.53 -4.31 5.47
N LEU A 75 -5.06 -4.07 6.67
CA LEU A 75 -4.73 -4.89 7.84
C LEU A 75 -5.17 -6.34 7.64
N VAL A 76 -6.37 -6.56 7.11
CA VAL A 76 -6.89 -7.91 6.84
C VAL A 76 -6.01 -8.64 5.84
N THR A 77 -5.67 -7.98 4.72
CA THR A 77 -4.79 -8.58 3.70
C THR A 77 -3.39 -8.84 4.25
N PHE A 78 -2.85 -7.95 5.10
CA PHE A 78 -1.55 -8.13 5.74
C PHE A 78 -1.54 -9.33 6.69
N ILE A 79 -2.60 -9.53 7.47
CA ILE A 79 -2.75 -10.72 8.31
C ILE A 79 -2.74 -11.99 7.43
N ASP A 80 -3.44 -11.98 6.30
CA ASP A 80 -3.43 -13.14 5.39
C ASP A 80 -2.07 -13.34 4.70
N GLU A 81 -1.33 -12.29 4.37
CA GLU A 81 0.06 -12.39 3.91
C GLU A 81 0.95 -13.08 4.95
N THR A 82 0.83 -12.73 6.23
CA THR A 82 1.60 -13.37 7.32
C THR A 82 1.29 -14.85 7.48
N LYS A 83 0.04 -15.26 7.23
CA LYS A 83 -0.34 -16.69 7.25
C LYS A 83 0.23 -17.46 6.06
N ASN A 84 0.36 -16.80 4.90
CA ASN A 84 0.85 -17.41 3.65
C ASN A 84 2.37 -17.31 3.47
N GLY A 85 3.12 -16.94 4.52
CA GLY A 85 4.57 -17.04 4.55
C GLY A 85 5.34 -15.72 4.60
N LEU A 86 4.66 -14.56 4.67
CA LEU A 86 5.34 -13.28 4.88
C LEU A 86 6.15 -13.32 6.19
N GLY A 87 7.45 -13.05 6.13
CA GLY A 87 8.35 -13.07 7.28
C GLY A 87 8.98 -14.45 7.57
N ARG A 88 8.75 -15.46 6.72
CA ARG A 88 9.51 -16.72 6.71
C ARG A 88 10.49 -16.72 5.55
N HIS A 89 11.49 -17.60 5.59
CA HIS A 89 12.41 -17.73 4.46
C HIS A 89 11.65 -18.19 3.21
N TRP A 90 11.93 -17.59 2.04
CA TRP A 90 11.30 -17.97 0.78
C TRP A 90 11.47 -19.46 0.44
N LEU A 91 12.54 -20.08 0.93
CA LEU A 91 12.81 -21.52 0.81
C LEU A 91 11.95 -22.39 1.75
N ALA A 92 11.15 -21.83 2.65
CA ALA A 92 10.30 -22.59 3.57
C ALA A 92 8.79 -22.53 3.23
N ILE A 93 8.41 -21.79 2.18
CA ILE A 93 7.01 -21.57 1.77
C ILE A 93 6.62 -22.46 0.56
N PRO A 94 5.60 -23.34 0.66
CA PRO A 94 5.12 -24.13 -0.48
C PRO A 94 4.55 -23.28 -1.60
N TYR A 95 4.65 -23.79 -2.83
CA TYR A 95 4.26 -23.08 -4.05
C TYR A 95 2.83 -22.52 -4.00
N GLU A 96 1.87 -23.30 -3.52
CA GLU A 96 0.48 -22.84 -3.39
C GLU A 96 0.34 -21.65 -2.42
N GLN A 97 1.14 -21.62 -1.35
CA GLN A 97 1.16 -20.48 -0.42
C GLN A 97 1.85 -19.27 -1.05
N MET A 98 2.84 -19.47 -1.94
CA MET A 98 3.48 -18.37 -2.67
C MET A 98 2.50 -17.66 -3.61
N GLU A 99 1.65 -18.39 -4.34
CA GLU A 99 0.64 -17.78 -5.20
C GLU A 99 -0.40 -16.99 -4.40
N ARG A 100 -0.90 -17.56 -3.29
CA ARG A 100 -1.82 -16.86 -2.38
C ARG A 100 -1.17 -15.62 -1.78
N PHE A 101 0.08 -15.72 -1.36
CA PHE A 101 0.86 -14.58 -0.86
C PHE A 101 0.97 -13.49 -1.93
N ALA A 102 1.31 -13.83 -3.17
CA ALA A 102 1.41 -12.87 -4.28
C ALA A 102 0.07 -12.17 -4.57
N LEU A 103 -1.04 -12.91 -4.50
CA LEU A 103 -2.38 -12.35 -4.64
C LEU A 103 -2.67 -11.31 -3.54
N PHE A 104 -2.48 -11.69 -2.27
CA PHE A 104 -2.75 -10.78 -1.15
C PHE A 104 -1.82 -9.56 -1.17
N ALA A 105 -0.54 -9.73 -1.52
CA ALA A 105 0.42 -8.64 -1.69
C ALA A 105 0.03 -7.67 -2.81
N TRP A 106 -0.49 -8.19 -3.93
CA TRP A 106 -1.02 -7.39 -5.01
C TRP A 106 -2.24 -6.58 -4.56
N VAL A 107 -3.20 -7.21 -3.87
CA VAL A 107 -4.39 -6.54 -3.34
C VAL A 107 -4.02 -5.48 -2.28
N SER A 108 -3.11 -5.82 -1.37
CA SER A 108 -2.60 -4.94 -0.32
C SER A 108 -1.96 -3.67 -0.90
N SER A 109 -1.19 -3.83 -1.99
CA SER A 109 -0.58 -2.70 -2.71
C SER A 109 -1.63 -1.72 -3.26
N LEU A 110 -2.76 -2.21 -3.78
CA LEU A 110 -3.86 -1.36 -4.25
C LEU A 110 -4.50 -0.55 -3.11
N PHE A 111 -4.71 -1.19 -1.96
CA PHE A 111 -5.28 -0.53 -0.78
C PHE A 111 -4.34 0.50 -0.16
N VAL A 112 -3.04 0.20 -0.08
CA VAL A 112 -2.01 1.14 0.41
C VAL A 112 -1.99 2.40 -0.45
N VAL A 113 -1.87 2.25 -1.78
CA VAL A 113 -1.80 3.38 -2.70
C VAL A 113 -3.07 4.22 -2.63
N THR A 114 -4.24 3.58 -2.63
CA THR A 114 -5.52 4.29 -2.57
C THR A 114 -5.71 5.00 -1.24
N GLY A 115 -5.47 4.29 -0.12
CA GLY A 115 -5.67 4.79 1.22
C GLY A 115 -4.78 6.00 1.55
N VAL A 116 -3.48 5.92 1.25
CA VAL A 116 -2.54 7.04 1.50
C VAL A 116 -2.94 8.28 0.72
N ASN A 117 -3.33 8.14 -0.55
CA ASN A 117 -3.75 9.26 -1.37
C ASN A 117 -5.08 9.87 -0.92
N LEU A 118 -6.06 9.05 -0.49
CA LEU A 118 -7.32 9.54 0.09
C LEU A 118 -7.07 10.38 1.34
N VAL A 119 -6.14 9.98 2.21
CA VAL A 119 -5.74 10.79 3.38
C VAL A 119 -5.17 12.15 2.96
N LYS A 120 -4.30 12.19 1.95
CA LYS A 120 -3.75 13.45 1.41
C LYS A 120 -4.85 14.34 0.83
N ILE A 121 -5.80 13.77 0.09
CA ILE A 121 -6.95 14.50 -0.47
C ILE A 121 -7.81 15.08 0.65
N SER A 122 -8.13 14.31 1.70
CA SER A 122 -8.85 14.81 2.86
C SER A 122 -8.14 15.99 3.53
N ILE A 123 -6.82 15.90 3.74
CA ILE A 123 -6.04 17.03 4.27
C ILE A 123 -6.07 18.23 3.32
N GLY A 124 -5.97 18.02 2.01
CA GLY A 124 -6.07 19.07 1.00
C GLY A 124 -7.43 19.78 1.03
N LEU A 125 -8.53 19.03 1.11
CA LEU A 125 -9.88 19.58 1.23
C LEU A 125 -10.06 20.38 2.52
N PHE A 126 -9.49 19.91 3.63
CA PHE A 126 -9.49 20.67 4.87
C PHE A 126 -8.71 21.99 4.75
N LEU A 127 -7.50 21.96 4.18
CA LEU A 127 -6.69 23.17 3.96
C LEU A 127 -7.41 24.18 3.06
N LEU A 128 -8.17 23.70 2.07
CA LEU A 128 -8.98 24.54 1.18
C LEU A 128 -10.05 25.34 1.93
N ARG A 129 -10.62 24.76 3.01
CA ARG A 129 -11.63 25.43 3.85
C ARG A 129 -11.02 26.45 4.80
N VAL A 130 -9.82 26.18 5.33
CA VAL A 130 -9.13 27.10 6.27
C VAL A 130 -8.49 28.28 5.55
N THR A 131 -8.04 28.07 4.31
CA THR A 131 -7.35 29.10 3.53
C THR A 131 -8.32 30.16 3.01
N GLN A 132 -8.08 31.42 3.35
CA GLN A 132 -8.83 32.57 2.82
C GLN A 132 -8.18 33.20 1.57
N THR A 133 -6.89 32.94 1.34
CA THR A 133 -6.12 33.53 0.23
C THR A 133 -6.36 32.79 -1.09
N GLN A 134 -6.79 33.52 -2.13
CA GLN A 134 -7.15 32.93 -3.44
C GLN A 134 -6.00 32.23 -4.16
N ARG A 135 -4.75 32.71 -4.02
CA ARG A 135 -3.56 32.07 -4.63
C ARG A 135 -3.34 30.66 -4.05
N TRP A 136 -3.34 30.56 -2.73
CA TRP A 136 -3.20 29.30 -2.01
C TRP A 136 -4.37 28.34 -2.29
N ARG A 137 -5.59 28.89 -2.40
CA ARG A 137 -6.77 28.10 -2.77
C ARG A 137 -6.63 27.43 -4.14
N LYS A 138 -6.18 28.17 -5.17
CA LYS A 138 -5.92 27.61 -6.52
C LYS A 138 -4.82 26.55 -6.50
N PHE A 139 -3.74 26.79 -5.75
CA PHE A 139 -2.65 25.83 -5.60
C PHE A 139 -3.10 24.51 -4.96
N ILE A 140 -3.91 24.58 -3.89
CA ILE A 140 -4.45 23.40 -3.22
C ILE A 140 -5.38 22.60 -4.16
N ILE A 141 -6.26 23.27 -4.92
CA ILE A 141 -7.13 22.60 -5.89
C ILE A 141 -6.28 21.87 -6.95
N PHE A 142 -5.26 22.54 -7.48
CA PHE A 142 -4.33 21.93 -8.45
C PHE A 142 -3.66 20.67 -7.88
N MET A 143 -3.18 20.74 -6.63
CA MET A 143 -2.60 19.58 -5.94
C MET A 143 -3.60 18.44 -5.76
N ILE A 144 -4.85 18.72 -5.39
CA ILE A 144 -5.89 17.69 -5.24
C ILE A 144 -6.16 16.99 -6.58
N VAL A 145 -6.30 17.76 -7.67
CA VAL A 145 -6.50 17.19 -9.01
C VAL A 145 -5.29 16.35 -9.43
N PHE A 146 -4.08 16.83 -9.16
CA PHE A 146 -2.84 16.09 -9.44
C PHE A 146 -2.78 14.76 -8.68
N LEU A 147 -3.16 14.73 -7.39
CA LEU A 147 -3.25 13.50 -6.60
C LEU A 147 -4.26 12.50 -7.18
N ILE A 148 -5.41 12.96 -7.63
CA ILE A 148 -6.43 12.09 -8.25
C ILE A 148 -5.89 11.45 -9.54
N LEU A 149 -5.21 12.23 -10.39
CA LEU A 149 -4.60 11.72 -11.61
C LEU A 149 -3.48 10.69 -11.32
N ILE A 150 -2.71 10.92 -10.26
CA ILE A 150 -1.74 9.95 -9.75
C ILE A 150 -2.45 8.65 -9.36
N ILE A 151 -3.51 8.70 -8.52
CA ILE A 151 -4.25 7.49 -8.11
C ILE A 151 -4.67 6.67 -9.33
N ILE A 152 -5.27 7.31 -10.33
CA ILE A 152 -5.75 6.64 -11.55
C ILE A 152 -4.59 5.99 -12.31
N THR A 153 -3.48 6.71 -12.46
CA THR A 153 -2.29 6.21 -13.17
C THR A 153 -1.68 5.03 -12.44
N PHE A 154 -1.50 5.14 -11.12
CA PHE A 154 -0.90 4.09 -10.30
C PHE A 154 -1.76 2.83 -10.23
N LEU A 155 -3.07 2.99 -9.98
CA LEU A 155 -3.99 1.86 -9.99
C LEU A 155 -4.03 1.20 -11.37
N GLY A 156 -4.03 1.99 -12.44
CA GLY A 156 -3.90 1.47 -13.80
C GLY A 156 -2.64 0.63 -13.97
N THR A 157 -1.47 1.15 -13.56
CA THR A 157 -0.21 0.41 -13.69
C THR A 157 -0.14 -0.86 -12.83
N LEU A 158 -0.73 -0.85 -11.63
CA LEU A 158 -0.76 -2.01 -10.73
C LEU A 158 -1.73 -3.09 -11.23
N ILE A 159 -2.89 -2.69 -11.74
CA ILE A 159 -3.89 -3.62 -12.28
C ILE A 159 -3.36 -4.22 -13.59
N PHE A 160 -2.80 -3.40 -14.48
CA PHE A 160 -2.29 -3.82 -15.78
C PHE A 160 -0.79 -4.12 -15.78
N GLN A 161 -0.22 -4.51 -14.63
CA GLN A 161 1.21 -4.80 -14.52
C GLN A 161 1.64 -6.01 -15.37
N CYS A 162 0.69 -6.91 -15.66
CA CYS A 162 0.87 -8.07 -16.53
C CYS A 162 -0.34 -8.22 -17.47
N ILE A 163 -0.08 -8.74 -18.66
CA ILE A 163 -1.09 -9.15 -19.63
C ILE A 163 -0.87 -10.64 -19.92
N PRO A 164 -1.78 -11.53 -19.52
CA PRO A 164 -3.02 -11.30 -18.74
C PRO A 164 -2.76 -10.90 -17.28
N VAL A 165 -3.72 -10.19 -16.66
CA VAL A 165 -3.62 -9.67 -15.27
C VAL A 165 -3.37 -10.80 -14.27
N GLU A 166 -3.94 -11.98 -14.51
CA GLU A 166 -3.79 -13.15 -13.65
C GLU A 166 -2.33 -13.62 -13.48
N ALA A 167 -1.46 -13.32 -14.45
CA ALA A 167 -0.04 -13.62 -14.36
C ALA A 167 0.71 -12.77 -13.31
N ALA A 168 0.02 -11.78 -12.71
CA ALA A 168 0.52 -11.06 -11.55
C ALA A 168 0.72 -11.94 -10.32
N TRP A 169 -0.17 -12.91 -10.10
CA TRP A 169 -0.16 -13.78 -8.90
C TRP A 169 -0.06 -15.27 -9.23
N LYS A 170 -0.44 -15.71 -10.43
CA LYS A 170 -0.23 -17.09 -10.89
C LYS A 170 1.13 -17.21 -11.57
N TYR A 171 2.07 -17.89 -10.92
CA TYR A 171 3.43 -18.02 -11.44
C TYR A 171 3.48 -18.92 -12.69
N ASP A 172 2.56 -19.87 -12.82
CA ASP A 172 2.46 -20.78 -13.98
C ASP A 172 2.21 -20.05 -15.30
N MET A 173 1.53 -18.90 -15.27
CA MET A 173 1.18 -18.13 -16.47
C MET A 173 2.24 -17.10 -16.87
N ARG A 174 3.25 -16.88 -16.01
CA ARG A 174 4.29 -15.86 -16.20
C ARG A 174 5.18 -16.06 -17.44
N PRO A 175 5.53 -17.29 -17.87
CA PRO A 175 6.37 -17.49 -19.06
C PRO A 175 5.73 -17.04 -20.38
N ALA A 176 4.39 -17.06 -20.46
CA ALA A 176 3.64 -16.66 -21.64
C ALA A 176 3.10 -15.23 -21.55
N ALA A 177 3.20 -14.59 -20.38
CA ALA A 177 2.65 -13.27 -20.11
C ALA A 177 3.68 -12.15 -20.41
N LYS A 178 3.17 -11.00 -20.83
CA LYS A 178 3.96 -9.76 -20.88
C LYS A 178 3.75 -8.99 -19.58
N CYS A 179 4.80 -8.90 -18.76
CA CYS A 179 4.80 -8.12 -17.52
C CYS A 179 5.79 -6.97 -17.59
N PHE A 180 5.60 -5.94 -16.75
CA PHE A 180 6.60 -4.90 -16.58
C PHE A 180 7.95 -5.48 -16.11
N SER A 181 9.03 -4.85 -16.56
CA SER A 181 10.37 -5.18 -16.08
C SER A 181 10.51 -4.74 -14.62
N SER A 182 11.40 -5.41 -13.88
CA SER A 182 11.67 -5.07 -12.48
C SER A 182 12.07 -3.61 -12.29
N GLU A 183 12.84 -3.05 -13.24
CA GLU A 183 13.25 -1.64 -13.25
C GLU A 183 12.04 -0.69 -13.29
N THR A 184 11.07 -0.96 -14.16
CA THR A 184 9.85 -0.15 -14.28
C THR A 184 9.03 -0.25 -12.99
N TYR A 185 8.88 -1.45 -12.44
CA TYR A 185 8.14 -1.65 -11.18
C TYR A 185 8.78 -0.89 -10.01
N ILE A 186 10.12 -0.95 -9.91
CA ILE A 186 10.87 -0.21 -8.89
C ILE A 186 10.74 1.30 -9.09
N ALA A 187 10.85 1.81 -10.33
CA ALA A 187 10.70 3.23 -10.62
C ALA A 187 9.32 3.76 -10.22
N ILE A 188 8.25 2.99 -10.51
CA ILE A 188 6.88 3.29 -10.09
C ILE A 188 6.82 3.32 -8.55
N GLY A 189 7.35 2.30 -7.87
CA GLY A 189 7.40 2.25 -6.41
C GLY A 189 8.16 3.43 -5.79
N ILE A 190 9.30 3.82 -6.35
CA ILE A 190 10.08 4.99 -5.91
C ILE A 190 9.25 6.25 -6.04
N PHE A 191 8.59 6.47 -7.19
CA PHE A 191 7.75 7.66 -7.38
C PHE A 191 6.62 7.73 -6.34
N ASN A 192 5.94 6.61 -6.07
CA ASN A 192 4.89 6.55 -5.05
C ASN A 192 5.40 6.93 -3.66
N ASN A 193 6.60 6.46 -3.30
CA ASN A 193 7.24 6.78 -2.02
C ASN A 193 7.84 8.19 -2.00
N CYS A 194 8.35 8.71 -3.11
CA CYS A 194 8.83 10.09 -3.22
C CYS A 194 7.72 11.10 -2.96
N GLU A 195 6.50 10.79 -3.36
CA GLU A 195 5.34 11.61 -3.04
C GLU A 195 5.04 11.65 -1.52
N GLN A 196 5.54 10.68 -0.75
CA GLN A 196 5.46 10.66 0.72
C GLN A 196 6.63 11.42 1.34
N ILE A 197 7.83 11.31 0.75
CA ILE A 197 9.04 12.05 1.12
C ILE A 197 9.08 13.36 0.33
N TYR A 198 8.01 14.16 0.33
CA TYR A 198 8.18 15.55 -0.10
C TYR A 198 8.79 16.29 1.10
N PRO A 199 10.10 16.62 1.07
CA PRO A 199 10.69 17.40 2.14
C PRO A 199 10.03 18.76 2.05
N ARG A 200 9.45 19.21 3.15
CA ARG A 200 9.02 20.59 3.34
C ARG A 200 10.27 21.47 3.21
N ARG A 201 10.71 21.79 1.98
CA ARG A 201 11.70 22.86 1.77
C ARG A 201 10.99 24.13 2.19
N GLY A 202 11.39 24.60 3.37
CA GLY A 202 10.91 25.81 3.99
C GLY A 202 10.94 26.94 2.98
N ILE A 203 9.79 27.59 2.88
CA ILE A 203 9.64 28.98 2.45
C ILE A 203 10.51 29.80 3.41
N LEU A 204 11.78 29.96 3.08
CA LEU A 204 12.60 31.07 3.55
C LEU A 204 12.70 32.01 2.35
N GLU A 205 11.74 32.93 2.27
CA GLU A 205 11.96 34.19 1.54
C GLU A 205 13.00 35.00 2.33
N PRO A 206 14.09 35.47 1.72
CA PRO A 206 14.84 36.59 2.24
C PRO A 206 14.16 37.89 1.77
N HIS A 207 13.56 38.62 2.71
CA HIS A 207 13.40 40.07 2.59
C HIS A 207 14.53 40.73 3.38
#